data_AF-A0A9X3RKJ2-F1
#
_entry.id   AF-A0A9X3RKJ2-F1
#
_cell.length_a   1.000
_cell.length_b   1.000
_cell.length_c   1.000
_cell.angle_alpha   90.00
_cell.angle_beta   90.00
_cell.angle_gamma   90.00
#
_symmetry.space_group_name_H-M   'P 1'
#
loop_
_entity.id
_entity.type
_entity.pdbx_description
1 polymer ?
#
loop_
_entity_poly.entity_id
_entity_poly.type
_entity_poly.pdbx_seq_one_letter_code
_entity_poly.pdbx_strand_id
1 'polypeptide(L)'
;MLNKIDVHERASQFFTTSCLLPDAVLDEASGFPDIEDLRKLRYPTTVELLRILMEVMTTIDIKDKRVVNLWKNKGAADPVLTAVVLHTREQQRDCFLKDKWVIVTDDGGVRYLAKKHDIEVLSGDHFRDILHERISS
;
A
#
# COMPACT_ATOMS: atom_id res chain seq x y z
N MET A 1 -5.60 7.98 0.40
CA MET A 1 -4.33 8.30 -0.28
C MET A 1 -4.60 8.65 -1.73
N LEU A 2 -5.11 7.72 -2.55
CA LEU A 2 -5.37 7.99 -3.98
C LEU A 2 -6.33 9.18 -4.24
N ASN A 3 -7.21 9.46 -3.28
CA ASN A 3 -8.12 10.60 -3.29
C ASN A 3 -7.47 11.97 -2.94
N LYS A 4 -6.23 11.97 -2.44
CA LYS A 4 -5.48 13.21 -2.11
C LYS A 4 -4.65 13.73 -3.28
N ILE A 5 -4.53 12.93 -4.34
CA ILE A 5 -3.87 13.30 -5.59
C ILE A 5 -4.89 13.28 -6.73
N ASP A 6 -4.74 14.14 -7.72
CA ASP A 6 -5.62 14.23 -8.88
C ASP A 6 -5.24 13.25 -10.00
N VAL A 7 -6.02 13.25 -11.08
CA VAL A 7 -5.82 12.35 -12.22
C VAL A 7 -4.52 12.62 -12.99
N HIS A 8 -4.08 13.88 -13.07
CA HIS A 8 -2.83 14.24 -13.75
C HIS A 8 -1.61 13.83 -12.91
N GLU A 9 -1.70 14.02 -11.60
CA GLU A 9 -0.73 13.56 -10.62
C GLU A 9 -0.58 12.02 -10.68
N ARG A 10 -1.68 11.26 -10.75
CA ARG A 10 -1.67 9.79 -10.92
C ARG A 10 -1.15 9.34 -12.29
N ALA A 11 -1.33 10.14 -13.33
CA ALA A 11 -0.81 9.85 -14.67
C ALA A 11 0.68 10.18 -14.84
N SER A 12 1.32 10.79 -13.84
CA SER A 12 2.74 11.17 -13.92
C SER A 12 3.65 9.95 -14.06
N GLN A 13 4.81 10.15 -14.70
CA GLN A 13 5.82 9.10 -14.86
C GLN A 13 6.32 8.58 -13.51
N PHE A 14 6.52 9.47 -12.53
CA PHE A 14 6.98 9.05 -11.21
C PHE A 14 5.96 8.11 -10.55
N PHE A 15 4.68 8.46 -10.54
CA PHE A 15 3.63 7.63 -9.95
C PHE A 15 3.54 6.27 -10.64
N THR A 16 3.47 6.27 -11.98
CA THR A 16 3.28 5.04 -12.77
C THR A 16 4.48 4.09 -12.78
N THR A 17 5.67 4.57 -12.40
CA THR A 17 6.88 3.73 -12.34
C THR A 17 7.28 3.32 -10.92
N SER A 18 6.93 4.14 -9.93
CA SER A 18 7.39 3.96 -8.55
C SER A 18 6.30 3.49 -7.60
N CYS A 19 5.03 3.47 -8.01
CA CYS A 19 3.91 3.02 -7.17
C CYS A 19 3.34 1.69 -7.66
N LEU A 20 2.95 0.85 -6.70
CA LEU A 20 2.21 -0.38 -6.92
C LEU A 20 0.98 -0.42 -6.02
N LEU A 21 -0.11 -0.97 -6.55
CA LEU A 21 -1.43 -0.97 -5.91
C LEU A 21 -1.93 -2.41 -5.74
N PRO A 22 -2.07 -2.92 -4.51
CA PRO A 22 -2.67 -4.24 -4.28
C PRO A 22 -4.13 -4.27 -4.77
N ASP A 23 -4.63 -5.47 -5.11
CA ASP A 23 -6.00 -5.66 -5.60
C ASP A 23 -7.05 -5.00 -4.67
N ALA A 24 -6.90 -5.14 -3.35
CA ALA A 24 -7.80 -4.52 -2.36
C ALA A 24 -7.87 -2.98 -2.45
N VAL A 25 -6.76 -2.31 -2.79
CA VAL A 25 -6.72 -0.85 -2.97
C VAL A 25 -7.38 -0.47 -4.30
N LEU A 26 -7.23 -1.29 -5.34
CA LEU A 26 -7.89 -1.08 -6.62
C LEU A 26 -9.41 -1.27 -6.52
N ASP A 27 -9.87 -2.20 -5.70
CA ASP A 27 -11.31 -2.40 -5.43
C ASP A 27 -11.92 -1.16 -4.76
N GLU A 28 -11.23 -0.57 -3.78
CA GLU A 28 -11.64 0.70 -3.15
C GLU A 28 -11.61 1.88 -4.14
N ALA A 29 -10.68 1.86 -5.10
CA ALA A 29 -10.55 2.87 -6.14
C ALA A 29 -11.46 2.62 -7.36
N SER A 30 -12.31 1.59 -7.36
CA SER A 30 -13.10 1.17 -8.53
C SER A 30 -14.00 2.25 -9.14
N GLY A 31 -14.38 3.27 -8.36
CA GLY A 31 -15.16 4.43 -8.82
C GLY A 31 -14.33 5.55 -9.47
N PHE A 32 -13.01 5.41 -9.60
CA PHE A 32 -12.14 6.44 -10.16
C PHE A 32 -12.25 6.48 -11.68
N PRO A 33 -12.22 7.66 -12.32
CA PRO A 33 -12.38 7.79 -13.78
C PRO A 33 -11.22 7.15 -14.56
N ASP A 34 -10.05 7.05 -13.95
CA ASP A 34 -8.80 6.50 -14.47
C ASP A 34 -8.49 5.09 -13.95
N ILE A 35 -9.50 4.35 -13.44
CA ILE A 35 -9.31 3.02 -12.85
C ILE A 35 -8.59 2.04 -13.79
N GLU A 36 -8.82 2.09 -15.10
CA GLU A 36 -8.15 1.20 -16.05
C GLU A 36 -6.63 1.47 -16.15
N ASP A 37 -6.20 2.71 -15.92
CA ASP A 37 -4.79 3.04 -15.83
C ASP A 37 -4.20 2.61 -14.49
N LEU A 38 -4.94 2.81 -13.38
CA LEU A 38 -4.51 2.35 -12.05
C LEU A 38 -4.34 0.84 -11.97
N ARG A 39 -5.18 0.06 -12.66
CA ARG A 39 -5.05 -1.40 -12.76
C ARG A 39 -3.76 -1.88 -13.42
N LYS A 40 -3.07 -1.03 -14.20
CA LYS A 40 -1.75 -1.36 -14.76
C LYS A 40 -0.65 -1.37 -13.69
N LEU A 41 -0.88 -0.68 -12.55
CA LEU A 41 0.03 -0.62 -11.41
C LEU A 41 -0.22 -1.74 -10.39
N ARG A 42 -1.01 -2.75 -10.78
CA ARG A 42 -1.46 -3.81 -9.89
C ARG A 42 -0.29 -4.60 -9.31
N TYR A 43 -0.27 -4.71 -7.99
CA TYR A 43 0.48 -5.74 -7.29
C TYR A 43 -0.39 -6.99 -7.15
N PRO A 44 -0.08 -8.11 -7.85
CA PRO A 44 -0.97 -9.25 -7.92
C PRO A 44 -1.07 -9.99 -6.59
N THR A 45 -2.28 -10.44 -6.26
CA THR A 45 -2.49 -11.40 -5.17
C THR A 45 -2.00 -12.79 -5.57
N THR A 46 -0.86 -13.23 -5.02
CA THR A 46 -0.31 -14.58 -5.22
C THR A 46 -0.51 -15.45 -3.97
N VAL A 47 -0.26 -16.76 -4.09
CA VAL A 47 -0.34 -17.70 -2.96
C VAL A 47 0.65 -17.33 -1.86
N GLU A 48 1.84 -16.90 -2.25
CA GLU A 48 2.90 -16.46 -1.34
C GLU A 48 2.48 -15.19 -0.59
N LEU A 49 1.90 -14.22 -1.28
CA LEU A 49 1.36 -13.02 -0.65
C LEU A 49 0.25 -13.37 0.36
N LEU A 50 -0.65 -14.30 0.01
CA LEU A 50 -1.71 -14.75 0.91
C LEU A 50 -1.17 -15.45 2.16
N ARG A 51 -0.09 -16.24 2.05
CA ARG A 51 0.59 -16.83 3.21
C ARG A 51 1.12 -15.75 4.14
N ILE A 52 1.80 -14.74 3.60
CA ILE A 52 2.36 -13.63 4.39
C ILE A 52 1.24 -12.80 5.01
N LEU A 53 0.14 -12.58 4.28
CA LEU A 53 -1.05 -11.92 4.81
C LEU A 53 -1.61 -12.67 6.02
N MET A 54 -1.70 -14.01 5.96
CA MET A 54 -2.10 -14.81 7.12
C MET A 54 -1.15 -14.59 8.31
N GLU A 55 0.16 -14.58 8.08
CA GLU A 55 1.14 -14.31 9.15
C GLU A 55 0.95 -12.93 9.76
N VAL A 56 0.79 -11.87 8.95
CA VAL A 56 0.47 -10.52 9.42
C VAL A 56 -0.81 -10.52 10.27
N MET A 57 -1.86 -11.16 9.79
CA MET A 57 -3.16 -11.24 10.47
C MET A 57 -3.07 -11.96 11.82
N THR A 58 -2.22 -12.98 11.97
CA THR A 58 -2.03 -13.66 13.27
C THR A 58 -1.41 -12.74 14.34
N THR A 59 -0.77 -11.64 13.93
CA THR A 59 -0.23 -10.68 14.87
C THR A 59 -1.28 -9.70 15.40
N ILE A 60 -2.47 -9.65 14.82
CA ILE A 60 -3.53 -8.72 15.20
C ILE A 60 -4.38 -9.38 16.30
N ASP A 61 -4.48 -8.75 17.47
CA ASP A 61 -5.38 -9.24 18.52
C ASP A 61 -6.83 -9.12 18.03
N ILE A 62 -7.64 -10.16 18.24
CA ILE A 62 -9.05 -10.20 17.87
C ILE A 62 -9.87 -9.07 18.51
N LYS A 63 -9.40 -8.49 19.62
CA LYS A 63 -10.00 -7.33 20.29
C LYS A 63 -9.52 -6.00 19.73
N ASP A 64 -8.47 -5.98 18.91
CA ASP A 64 -7.87 -4.78 18.32
C ASP A 64 -8.64 -4.34 17.07
N LYS A 65 -9.65 -3.50 17.29
CA LYS A 65 -10.49 -2.93 16.22
C LYS A 65 -9.81 -1.80 15.43
N ARG A 66 -8.55 -1.45 15.74
CA ARG A 66 -7.85 -0.35 15.05
C ARG A 66 -7.40 -0.74 13.65
N VAL A 67 -7.16 -2.04 13.40
CA VAL A 67 -6.55 -2.54 12.16
C VAL A 67 -7.56 -3.27 11.28
N VAL A 68 -8.41 -4.11 11.86
CA VAL A 68 -9.48 -4.77 11.10
C VAL A 68 -10.78 -4.62 11.87
N ASN A 69 -11.71 -3.87 11.29
CA ASN A 69 -13.08 -3.83 11.79
C ASN A 69 -13.95 -4.79 10.98
N LEU A 70 -13.80 -6.08 11.29
CA LEU A 70 -14.56 -7.17 10.65
C LEU A 70 -16.08 -6.92 10.68
N TRP A 71 -16.58 -6.26 11.72
CA TRP A 71 -17.99 -5.96 11.91
C TRP A 71 -18.53 -4.85 11.00
N LYS A 72 -17.66 -4.04 10.40
CA LYS A 72 -18.05 -2.96 9.48
C LYS A 72 -17.49 -3.16 8.05
N ASN A 73 -16.82 -4.28 7.80
CA ASN A 73 -16.05 -4.54 6.57
C ASN A 73 -15.11 -3.36 6.22
N LYS A 74 -14.44 -2.80 7.23
CA LYS A 74 -13.51 -1.66 7.08
C LYS A 74 -12.11 -2.08 7.51
N GLY A 75 -11.09 -1.61 6.78
CA GLY A 75 -9.67 -1.89 7.05
C GLY A 75 -9.17 -3.22 6.48
N ALA A 76 -9.89 -3.84 5.52
CA ALA A 76 -9.44 -5.07 4.89
C ALA A 76 -8.15 -4.88 4.06
N ALA A 77 -7.93 -3.67 3.52
CA ALA A 77 -6.72 -3.30 2.79
C ALA A 77 -5.50 -3.11 3.71
N ASP A 78 -5.70 -2.89 5.02
CA ASP A 78 -4.61 -2.48 5.92
C ASP A 78 -3.56 -3.59 6.16
N PRO A 79 -3.99 -4.85 6.42
CA PRO A 79 -3.07 -5.97 6.50
C PRO A 79 -2.44 -6.32 5.15
N VAL A 80 -3.16 -6.07 4.04
CA VAL A 80 -2.67 -6.34 2.68
C VAL A 80 -1.48 -5.44 2.34
N LEU A 81 -1.56 -4.14 2.64
CA LEU A 81 -0.45 -3.20 2.41
C LEU A 81 0.83 -3.62 3.16
N THR A 82 0.66 -4.06 4.41
CA THR A 82 1.77 -4.58 5.23
C THR A 82 2.34 -5.86 4.62
N ALA A 83 1.47 -6.80 4.22
CA ALA A 83 1.88 -8.06 3.62
C ALA A 83 2.64 -7.86 2.31
N VAL A 84 2.24 -6.90 1.47
CA VAL A 84 2.94 -6.59 0.21
C VAL A 84 4.38 -6.14 0.48
N VAL A 85 4.62 -5.24 1.43
CA VAL A 85 5.99 -4.80 1.75
C VAL A 85 6.84 -5.94 2.34
N LEU A 86 6.25 -6.80 3.16
CA LEU A 86 6.97 -7.98 3.66
C LEU A 86 7.29 -8.95 2.52
N HIS A 87 6.35 -9.17 1.60
CA HIS A 87 6.54 -10.01 0.43
C HIS A 87 7.66 -9.49 -0.48
N THR A 88 7.70 -8.18 -0.76
CA THR A 88 8.80 -7.62 -1.56
C THR A 88 10.14 -7.75 -0.85
N ARG A 89 10.20 -7.59 0.48
CA ARG A 89 11.40 -7.86 1.28
C ARG A 89 11.84 -9.32 1.22
N GLU A 90 10.89 -10.29 1.24
CA GLU A 90 11.21 -11.71 1.07
C GLU A 90 11.77 -12.00 -0.32
N GLN A 91 11.17 -11.43 -1.37
CA GLN A 91 11.64 -11.58 -2.75
C GLN A 91 13.05 -10.99 -2.96
N GLN A 92 13.40 -9.95 -2.20
CA GLN A 92 14.70 -9.27 -2.26
C GLN A 92 15.68 -9.76 -1.18
N ARG A 93 15.38 -10.87 -0.48
CA ARG A 93 16.18 -11.35 0.66
C ARG A 93 17.66 -11.51 0.30
N ASP A 94 17.93 -12.12 -0.85
CA ASP A 94 19.27 -12.48 -1.32
C ASP A 94 19.86 -11.45 -2.30
N CYS A 95 19.16 -10.34 -2.56
CA CYS A 95 19.67 -9.27 -3.40
C CYS A 95 20.70 -8.42 -2.65
N PHE A 96 21.81 -8.10 -3.33
CA PHE A 96 22.85 -7.21 -2.79
C PHE A 96 22.36 -5.76 -2.67
N LEU A 97 21.62 -5.28 -3.67
CA LEU A 97 20.90 -4.01 -3.64
C LEU A 97 19.41 -4.30 -3.44
N LYS A 98 18.82 -3.71 -2.41
CA LYS A 98 17.40 -3.88 -2.07
C LYS A 98 16.69 -2.56 -2.31
N ASP A 99 15.49 -2.64 -2.85
CA ASP A 99 14.67 -1.46 -3.01
C ASP A 99 14.06 -1.06 -1.66
N LYS A 100 13.90 0.24 -1.47
CA LYS A 100 13.23 0.77 -0.30
C LYS A 100 11.72 0.83 -0.57
N TRP A 101 10.97 -0.05 0.10
CA TRP A 101 9.52 -0.07 0.04
C TRP A 101 8.92 0.76 1.19
N VAL A 102 7.97 1.63 0.85
CA VAL A 102 7.30 2.54 1.77
C VAL A 102 5.80 2.45 1.55
N ILE A 103 5.01 2.39 2.62
CA ILE A 103 3.54 2.47 2.52
C ILE A 103 3.16 3.95 2.53
N VAL A 104 2.34 4.39 1.58
CA VAL A 104 1.76 5.74 1.62
C VAL A 104 0.35 5.66 2.15
N THR A 105 0.12 6.19 3.35
CA THR A 105 -1.20 6.14 4.00
C THR A 105 -1.33 7.18 5.10
N ASP A 106 -2.55 7.68 5.31
CA ASP A 106 -2.91 8.49 6.48
C ASP A 106 -3.73 7.70 7.50
N ASP A 107 -4.03 6.44 7.20
CA ASP A 107 -4.83 5.58 8.07
C ASP A 107 -4.02 5.14 9.31
N GLY A 108 -4.63 5.28 10.48
CA GLY A 108 -4.00 4.96 11.77
C GLY A 108 -3.81 3.47 12.01
N GLY A 109 -4.69 2.62 11.48
CA GLY A 109 -4.59 1.16 11.54
C GLY A 109 -3.42 0.64 10.73
N VAL A 110 -3.29 1.12 9.48
CA VAL A 110 -2.14 0.79 8.61
C VAL A 110 -0.84 1.26 9.25
N ARG A 111 -0.78 2.50 9.75
CA ARG A 111 0.41 3.05 10.42
C ARG A 111 0.83 2.25 11.64
N TYR A 112 -0.13 1.82 12.45
CA TYR A 112 0.13 0.98 13.61
C TYR A 112 0.73 -0.37 13.21
N LEU A 113 0.14 -1.03 12.20
CA LEU A 113 0.60 -2.32 11.73
C LEU A 113 1.99 -2.22 11.05
N ALA A 114 2.19 -1.22 10.20
CA ALA A 114 3.48 -0.93 9.60
C ALA A 114 4.58 -0.71 10.65
N LYS A 115 4.30 0.08 11.70
CA LYS A 115 5.23 0.28 12.81
C LYS A 115 5.56 -1.04 13.53
N LYS A 116 4.58 -1.92 13.72
CA LYS A 116 4.78 -3.23 14.35
C LYS A 116 5.74 -4.13 13.55
N HIS A 117 5.76 -3.98 12.23
CA HIS A 117 6.58 -4.77 11.31
C HIS A 117 7.84 -4.03 10.82
N ASP A 118 8.19 -2.90 11.44
CA ASP A 118 9.33 -2.06 11.04
C ASP A 118 9.27 -1.67 9.54
N ILE A 119 8.10 -1.22 9.12
CA ILE A 119 7.83 -0.73 7.76
C ILE A 119 7.69 0.78 7.81
N GLU A 120 8.42 1.45 6.91
CA GLU A 120 8.35 2.90 6.76
C GLU A 120 7.02 3.33 6.13
N VAL A 121 6.51 4.46 6.62
CA VAL A 121 5.24 5.03 6.17
C VAL A 121 5.40 6.51 5.84
N LEU A 122 4.86 6.92 4.70
CA LEU A 122 4.69 8.32 4.31
C LEU A 122 3.23 8.75 4.43
N SER A 123 2.99 10.01 4.83
CA SER A 123 1.67 10.61 4.71
C SER A 123 1.31 10.87 3.25
N GLY A 124 0.01 10.97 2.98
CA GLY A 124 -0.45 11.37 1.65
C GLY A 124 0.06 12.77 1.26
N ASP A 125 0.19 13.67 2.24
CA ASP A 125 0.65 15.04 2.00
C ASP A 125 2.15 15.08 1.66
N HIS A 126 3.01 14.40 2.43
CA HIS A 126 4.43 14.31 2.10
C HIS A 126 4.69 13.60 0.77
N PHE A 127 3.88 12.57 0.47
CA PHE A 127 3.99 11.90 -0.82
C PHE A 127 3.62 12.83 -1.98
N ARG A 128 2.61 13.69 -1.79
CA ARG A 128 2.24 14.69 -2.79
C ARG A 128 3.34 15.72 -3.01
N ASP A 129 4.02 16.16 -1.94
CA ASP A 129 5.18 17.06 -2.06
C ASP A 129 6.29 16.43 -2.90
N ILE A 130 6.64 15.16 -2.62
CA ILE A 130 7.61 14.39 -3.42
C ILE A 130 7.16 14.28 -4.87
N LEU A 131 5.88 14.02 -5.10
CA LEU A 131 5.31 13.90 -6.45
C LEU A 131 5.49 15.21 -7.24
N HIS A 132 5.19 16.35 -6.61
CA HIS A 132 5.33 17.68 -7.24
C HIS A 132 6.77 18.03 -7.57
N GLU A 133 7.70 17.74 -6.66
CA GLU A 133 9.14 17.91 -6.90
C GLU A 133 9.60 17.09 -8.11
N ARG A 134 9.10 15.86 -8.26
CA ARG A 134 9.47 14.92 -9.33
C ARG A 134 8.80 15.21 -10.67
N ILE A 135 7.62 15.83 -10.67
CA ILE A 135 6.95 16.28 -11.91
C ILE A 135 7.58 17.57 -12.44
N SER A 136 8.10 18.41 -11.55
CA SER A 136 8.68 19.72 -11.90
C SER A 136 10.16 19.65 -12.32
N SER A 137 10.80 18.49 -12.17
CA SER A 137 12.20 18.22 -12.51
C SER A 137 12.33 17.56 -13.88
#